data_AF-A0A970PU99-F1
#
_entry.id   AF-A0A970PU99-F1
#
_cell.length_a   1.000
_cell.length_b   1.000
_cell.length_c   1.000
_cell.angle_alpha   90.00
_cell.angle_beta   90.00
_cell.angle_gamma   90.00
#
_symmetry.space_group_name_H-M   'P 1'
#
loop_
_entity.id
_entity.type
_entity.pdbx_description
1 polymer ?
#
loop_
_entity_poly.entity_id
_entity_poly.type
_entity_poly.pdbx_seq_one_letter_code
_entity_poly.pdbx_strand_id
1 'polypeptide(L)' 'MNFNIDKKRQICPEWLKVKAPGGDGFAEIKAIVQGNKLHTVCEEAHCPNISDCWSRGTATFM' A
#
# COMPACT_ATOMS: atom_id res chain seq x y z
N MET A 1 31.51 -6.65 7.83
CA MET A 1 30.32 -5.91 8.34
C MET A 1 29.25 -6.94 8.65
N ASN A 2 29.05 -7.25 9.93
CA ASN A 2 28.12 -8.30 10.35
C ASN A 2 26.76 -7.66 10.65
N PHE A 3 25.81 -7.82 9.72
CA PHE A 3 24.40 -7.55 9.99
C PHE A 3 23.87 -8.69 10.84
N ASN A 4 23.59 -8.41 12.11
CA ASN A 4 22.93 -9.35 13.00
C ASN A 4 21.47 -9.53 12.55
N ILE A 5 21.11 -10.75 12.14
CA ILE A 5 19.81 -11.12 11.52
C ILE A 5 18.76 -11.53 12.58
N ASP A 6 19.11 -11.53 13.87
CA ASP A 6 18.17 -11.90 14.95
C ASP A 6 17.32 -10.71 15.42
N LYS A 7 16.63 -10.04 14.49
CA LYS A 7 15.77 -8.89 14.81
C LYS A 7 14.34 -9.36 15.09
N LYS A 8 13.99 -9.50 16.38
CA LYS A 8 12.61 -9.76 16.83
C LYS A 8 11.68 -8.72 16.18
N ARG A 9 10.63 -9.15 15.47
CA ARG A 9 9.72 -8.24 14.75
C ARG A 9 9.13 -7.21 15.73
N GLN A 10 9.49 -5.94 15.57
CA GLN A 10 8.89 -4.86 16.36
C GLN A 10 7.40 -4.78 16.02
N ILE A 11 6.57 -4.75 17.07
CA ILE A 11 5.13 -4.61 16.92
C ILE A 11 4.84 -3.18 16.45
N CYS A 12 3.96 -3.05 15.45
CA CYS A 12 3.53 -1.73 14.97
C CYS A 12 2.72 -1.02 16.08
N PRO A 13 3.10 0.22 16.48
CA PRO A 13 2.36 0.99 17.47
C PRO A 13 0.90 1.21 17.06
N GLU A 14 -0.02 1.28 18.02
CA GLU A 14 -1.46 1.44 17.73
C GLU A 14 -1.76 2.66 16.84
N TRP A 15 -1.08 3.79 17.07
CA TRP A 15 -1.30 5.03 16.30
C TRP A 15 -0.82 4.97 14.84
N LEU A 16 0.01 3.99 14.49
CA LEU A 16 0.53 3.80 13.13
C LEU A 16 -0.25 2.73 12.35
N LYS A 17 -1.16 2.00 13.01
CA LYS A 17 -1.98 0.98 12.34
C LYS A 17 -3.03 1.64 11.46
N VAL A 18 -3.20 1.08 10.28
CA VAL A 18 -4.21 1.48 9.29
C VAL A 18 -5.19 0.33 9.06
N LYS A 19 -6.37 0.65 8.53
CA LYS A 19 -7.35 -0.36 8.12
C LYS A 19 -6.85 -1.10 6.88
N ALA A 20 -7.22 -2.38 6.77
CA ALA A 20 -6.92 -3.16 5.57
C ALA A 20 -7.53 -2.52 4.31
N PRO A 21 -6.88 -2.65 3.14
CA PRO A 21 -7.41 -2.10 1.90
C PRO A 21 -8.75 -2.69 1.48
N GLY A 22 -9.65 -1.82 1.01
CA GLY A 22 -11.00 -2.19 0.58
C GLY A 22 -11.87 -0.98 0.27
N GLY A 23 -13.11 -1.26 -0.14
CA GLY A 23 -14.10 -0.26 -0.58
C GLY A 23 -14.15 -0.08 -2.10
N ASP A 24 -15.23 0.54 -2.58
CA ASP A 24 -15.54 0.61 -4.02
C ASP A 24 -14.48 1.38 -4.81
N GLY A 25 -14.06 2.56 -4.32
CA GLY A 25 -13.02 3.35 -5.00
C GLY A 25 -11.65 2.65 -5.03
N PHE A 26 -11.30 1.87 -4.00
CA PHE A 26 -10.10 1.03 -4.05
C PHE A 26 -10.23 -0.06 -5.12
N ALA A 27 -11.38 -0.73 -5.20
CA ALA A 27 -11.61 -1.78 -6.19
C ALA A 27 -11.61 -1.24 -7.63
N GLU A 28 -12.18 -0.05 -7.85
CA GLU A 28 -12.20 0.63 -9.14
C GLU A 28 -10.78 0.94 -9.64
N ILE A 29 -9.99 1.67 -8.84
CA ILE A 29 -8.61 2.02 -9.23
C ILE A 29 -7.76 0.75 -9.40
N LYS A 30 -7.95 -0.26 -8.54
CA LYS A 30 -7.29 -1.56 -8.69
C LYS A 30 -7.57 -2.20 -10.04
N ALA A 31 -8.84 -2.23 -10.47
CA ALA A 31 -9.23 -2.80 -11.74
C ALA A 31 -8.62 -2.03 -12.92
N ILE A 32 -8.56 -0.70 -12.83
CA ILE A 32 -7.93 0.15 -13.87
C ILE A 32 -6.43 -0.13 -13.97
N VAL A 33 -5.71 -0.10 -12.84
CA VAL A 33 -4.25 -0.32 -12.80
C VAL A 33 -3.90 -1.70 -13.35
N GLN A 34 -4.58 -2.74 -12.87
CA GLN A 34 -4.34 -4.12 -13.30
C GLN A 34 -4.76 -4.36 -14.76
N GLY A 35 -5.91 -3.83 -15.17
CA GLY A 35 -6.43 -3.96 -16.54
C GLY A 35 -5.50 -3.32 -17.57
N ASN A 36 -4.81 -2.24 -17.20
CA ASN A 36 -3.86 -1.53 -18.06
C ASN A 36 -2.41 -1.95 -17.85
N LYS A 37 -2.13 -2.92 -16.97
CA LYS A 37 -0.77 -3.37 -16.62
C LYS A 37 0.16 -2.23 -16.20
N LEU A 38 -0.36 -1.29 -15.41
CA LEU A 38 0.40 -0.15 -14.91
C LEU A 38 1.09 -0.49 -13.59
N HIS A 39 2.24 0.12 -13.33
CA HIS A 39 2.94 0.03 -12.05
C HIS A 39 2.72 1.31 -11.25
N THR A 40 2.42 1.17 -9.96
CA THR A 40 2.22 2.30 -9.06
C THR A 40 3.18 2.23 -7.88
N VAL A 41 3.67 3.38 -7.41
CA VAL A 41 4.44 3.43 -6.15
C VAL A 41 3.58 2.97 -4.97
N CYS A 42 2.25 3.13 -5.07
CA CYS A 42 1.29 2.69 -4.06
C CYS A 42 1.39 1.19 -3.79
N GLU A 43 1.45 0.38 -4.85
CA GLU A 43 1.55 -1.09 -4.75
C GLU A 43 2.99 -1.53 -4.48
N GLU A 44 3.97 -1.02 -5.24
CA GLU A 44 5.37 -1.47 -5.16
C GLU A 44 6.02 -1.16 -3.80
N ALA A 45 5.66 -0.03 -3.18
CA ALA A 45 6.16 0.36 -1.87
C ALA A 45 5.32 -0.17 -0.70
N HIS A 46 4.26 -0.94 -0.95
CA HIS A 46 3.29 -1.37 0.07
C HIS A 46 2.76 -0.20 0.92
N CYS A 47 2.32 0.88 0.24
CA CYS A 47 1.92 2.11 0.91
C CYS A 47 0.74 1.88 1.88
N PRO A 48 0.84 2.27 3.17
CA PRO A 48 -0.24 2.08 4.14
C PRO A 48 -1.49 2.94 3.83
N ASN A 49 -1.36 3.95 2.97
CA ASN A 49 -2.43 4.87 2.61
C ASN A 49 -3.11 4.52 1.28
N ILE A 50 -2.80 3.37 0.67
CA ILE A 50 -3.29 2.99 -0.66
C ILE A 50 -4.83 3.08 -0.76
N SER A 51 -5.54 2.65 0.27
CA SER A 51 -7.01 2.69 0.33
C SER A 51 -7.55 4.11 0.32
N ASP A 52 -6.98 5.02 1.12
CA ASP A 52 -7.42 6.42 1.20
C ASP A 52 -7.14 7.15 -0.11
N CYS A 53 -5.92 7.03 -0.65
CA CYS A 53 -5.56 7.64 -1.93
C CYS A 53 -6.46 7.15 -3.08
N TRP A 54 -6.65 5.84 -3.20
CA TRP A 54 -7.44 5.26 -4.29
C TRP A 54 -8.94 5.52 -4.13
N SER A 55 -9.46 5.57 -2.89
CA SER A 55 -10.85 5.99 -2.66
C SER A 55 -11.15 7.42 -3.12
N ARG A 56 -10.12 8.26 -3.26
CA ARG A 56 -10.20 9.63 -3.80
C ARG A 56 -9.86 9.69 -5.29
N GLY A 57 -9.70 8.55 -5.96
CA GLY A 57 -9.31 8.47 -7.36
C GLY A 57 -7.88 8.94 -7.65
N THR A 58 -6.98 8.88 -6.67
CA THR A 58 -5.59 9.35 -6.80
C THR A 58 -4.60 8.18 -6.77
N ALA A 59 -3.72 8.12 -7.78
CA ALA A 59 -2.62 7.15 -7.85
C ALA A 59 -1.34 7.82 -8.38
N THR A 60 -0.18 7.31 -7.95
CA THR A 60 1.15 7.78 -8.39
C THR A 60 1.88 6.65 -9.09
N PHE A 61 2.40 6.92 -10.29
CA PHE A 61 3.08 5.97 -11.17
C PHE A 61 4.61 6.11 -11.09
N MET A 62 5.32 5.10 -11.60
CA MET A 62 6.78 5.08 -11.74
C MET A 62 7.18 4.81 -13.19
#